data_AF-A0A944CYP5-F1
#
_entry.id   AF-A0A944CYP5-F1
#
_cell.length_a   1.000
_cell.length_b   1.000
_cell.length_c   1.000
_cell.angle_alpha   90.00
_cell.angle_beta   90.00
_cell.angle_gamma   90.00
#
_symmetry.space_group_name_H-M   'P 1'
#
loop_
_entity.id
_entity.type
_entity.pdbx_description
1 polymer ?
#
loop_
_entity_poly.entity_id
_entity_poly.type
_entity_poly.pdbx_seq_one_letter_code
_entity_poly.pdbx_strand_id
1 'polypeptide(L)'
;MNGENQVIQIIKDTCQEGYIEQKDYDLLVNLSERYDVSKQRLDELIDKELEKVKEDQLERLFNLLQQPIPALSKELKSAKVANAFFPDLLNIGKLKLNINDDIKTDAFLPTSDIKGVTYVYDKDSDLPFFSLQNIAIRILLSVPVGKCHLTIIDENSGQSFLSLSGLDSDIHTIIDDAKELETNLIKLQKTTSSFIFKEIGNKYKDFNEYLLKNKKEDVCFNVFLVSGQSCFTADGINALKKLFSNADKAGLFFLFAFDKNELENNLELKESVKSNTFVCDLSTEISSSPNKELNKWFNQIYIYFVCEKALFN
;
A
#
# COMPACT_ATOMS: atom_id res chain seq x y z
N MET A 1 -4.53 16.51 -44.43
CA MET A 1 -4.55 16.21 -42.99
C MET A 1 -5.09 17.43 -42.27
N ASN A 2 -5.98 17.26 -41.29
CA ASN A 2 -6.54 18.36 -40.50
C ASN A 2 -5.41 19.06 -39.71
N GLY A 3 -5.38 20.39 -39.65
CA GLY A 3 -4.31 21.16 -38.97
C GLY A 3 -4.17 20.78 -37.49
N GLU A 4 -5.30 20.53 -36.82
CA GLU A 4 -5.33 20.02 -35.44
C GLU A 4 -4.62 18.65 -35.30
N ASN A 5 -4.69 17.76 -36.30
CA ASN A 5 -4.00 16.47 -36.24
C ASN A 5 -2.47 16.61 -36.30
N GLN A 6 -1.96 17.66 -36.96
CA GLN A 6 -0.52 17.95 -36.98
C GLN A 6 -0.05 18.48 -35.63
N VAL A 7 -0.85 19.36 -35.00
CA VAL A 7 -0.60 19.85 -33.64
C VAL A 7 -0.60 18.68 -32.65
N ILE A 8 -1.60 17.79 -32.71
CA ILE A 8 -1.68 16.59 -31.85
C ILE A 8 -0.45 15.69 -32.00
N GLN A 9 0.06 15.51 -33.22
CA GLN A 9 1.22 14.65 -33.44
C GLN A 9 2.48 15.25 -32.79
N ILE A 10 2.68 16.56 -32.92
CA ILE A 10 3.83 17.24 -32.32
C ILE A 10 3.71 17.26 -30.79
N ILE A 11 2.49 17.44 -30.24
CA ILE A 11 2.24 17.30 -28.79
C ILE A 11 2.71 15.93 -28.30
N LYS A 12 2.36 14.84 -28.98
CA LYS A 12 2.80 13.48 -28.61
C LYS A 12 4.32 13.34 -28.58
N ASP A 13 5.01 13.95 -29.53
CA ASP A 13 6.47 13.90 -29.60
C ASP A 13 7.13 14.76 -28.53
N THR A 14 6.49 15.87 -28.14
CA THR A 14 7.01 16.81 -27.14
C THR A 14 6.76 16.32 -25.71
N CYS A 15 5.61 15.69 -25.46
CA CYS A 15 5.19 15.25 -24.13
C CYS A 15 5.81 13.91 -23.67
N GLN A 16 6.72 13.29 -24.44
CA GLN A 16 7.22 11.91 -24.20
C GLN A 16 7.82 11.67 -22.81
N GLU A 17 8.36 12.72 -22.18
CA GLU A 17 8.98 12.67 -20.85
C GLU A 17 8.00 12.99 -19.71
N GLY A 18 6.71 13.22 -20.00
CA GLY A 18 5.69 13.54 -18.99
C GLY A 18 5.75 14.98 -18.47
N TYR A 19 6.54 15.84 -19.09
CA TYR A 19 6.55 17.29 -18.88
C TYR A 19 6.79 18.02 -20.21
N ILE A 20 6.57 19.35 -20.22
CA ILE A 20 6.88 20.23 -21.35
C ILE A 20 7.79 21.36 -20.86
N GLU A 21 8.84 21.66 -21.62
CA GLU A 21 9.67 22.84 -21.36
C GLU A 21 9.03 24.09 -21.97
N GLN A 22 9.30 25.26 -21.39
CA GLN A 22 8.72 26.53 -21.86
C GLN A 22 8.98 26.78 -23.36
N LYS A 23 10.19 26.46 -23.84
CA LYS A 23 10.58 26.62 -25.24
C LYS A 23 9.71 25.78 -26.19
N ASP A 24 9.29 24.60 -25.74
CA ASP A 24 8.51 23.67 -26.53
C ASP A 24 7.01 24.03 -26.46
N TYR A 25 6.55 24.55 -25.32
CA TYR A 25 5.23 25.18 -25.21
C TYR A 25 5.09 26.37 -26.17
N ASP A 26 6.07 27.27 -26.20
CA ASP A 26 6.05 28.44 -27.09
C ASP A 26 6.03 28.01 -28.57
N LEU A 27 6.74 26.94 -28.92
CA LEU A 27 6.68 26.34 -30.27
C LEU A 27 5.28 25.81 -30.59
N LEU A 28 4.64 25.11 -29.66
CA LEU A 28 3.28 24.59 -29.81
C LEU A 28 2.23 25.70 -29.94
N VAL A 29 2.38 26.81 -29.21
CA VAL A 29 1.52 28.00 -29.35
C VAL A 29 1.63 28.57 -30.76
N ASN A 30 2.85 28.81 -31.24
CA ASN A 30 3.08 29.33 -32.60
C ASN A 30 2.54 28.40 -33.70
N LEU A 31 2.60 27.08 -33.48
CA LEU A 31 2.02 26.10 -34.39
C LEU A 31 0.49 26.09 -34.32
N SER A 32 -0.09 26.19 -33.13
CA SER A 32 -1.54 26.23 -32.94
C SER A 32 -2.18 27.43 -33.65
N GLU A 33 -1.55 28.60 -33.57
CA GLU A 33 -1.98 29.82 -34.28
C GLU A 33 -1.95 29.65 -35.80
N ARG A 34 -0.94 28.94 -36.34
CA ARG A 34 -0.84 28.67 -37.79
C ARG A 34 -1.89 27.70 -38.31
N TYR A 35 -2.45 26.87 -37.44
CA TYR A 35 -3.44 25.85 -37.79
C TYR A 35 -4.84 26.16 -37.25
N ASP A 36 -5.09 27.41 -36.83
CA ASP A 36 -6.38 27.88 -36.29
C ASP A 36 -6.87 27.07 -35.07
N VAL A 37 -5.95 26.54 -34.26
CA VAL A 37 -6.26 25.88 -32.98
C VAL A 37 -6.19 26.93 -31.87
N SER A 38 -7.28 27.10 -31.12
CA SER A 38 -7.30 28.07 -30.03
C SER A 38 -6.34 27.67 -28.90
N LYS A 39 -5.78 28.65 -28.19
CA LYS A 39 -4.91 28.40 -27.04
C LYS A 39 -5.56 27.50 -25.99
N GLN A 40 -6.83 27.74 -25.68
CA GLN A 40 -7.58 26.90 -24.74
C GLN A 40 -7.65 25.44 -25.20
N ARG A 41 -7.87 25.21 -26.50
CA ARG A 41 -7.89 23.87 -27.07
C ARG A 41 -6.51 23.23 -27.07
N LEU A 42 -5.45 24.01 -27.31
CA LEU A 42 -4.07 23.54 -27.20
C LEU A 42 -3.75 23.06 -25.78
N ASP A 43 -4.08 23.87 -24.77
CA ASP A 43 -3.84 23.55 -23.37
C ASP A 43 -4.57 22.24 -22.96
N GLU A 44 -5.84 22.07 -23.36
CA GLU A 44 -6.59 20.82 -23.15
C GLU A 44 -5.92 19.59 -23.78
N LEU A 45 -5.37 19.73 -24.99
CA LEU A 45 -4.70 18.63 -25.70
C LEU A 45 -3.36 18.28 -25.05
N ILE A 46 -2.62 19.27 -24.58
CA ILE A 46 -1.35 19.10 -23.86
C ILE A 46 -1.61 18.38 -22.53
N ASP A 47 -2.54 18.87 -21.72
CA ASP A 47 -2.85 18.28 -20.42
C ASP A 47 -3.24 16.80 -20.55
N LYS A 48 -4.10 16.50 -21.53
CA LYS A 48 -4.55 15.13 -21.79
C LYS A 48 -3.42 14.20 -22.23
N GLU A 49 -2.51 14.66 -23.08
CA GLU A 49 -1.38 13.83 -23.53
C GLU A 49 -0.33 13.68 -22.41
N LEU A 50 -0.09 14.72 -21.61
CA LEU A 50 0.79 14.64 -20.43
C LEU A 50 0.25 13.65 -19.39
N GLU A 51 -1.06 13.67 -19.10
CA GLU A 51 -1.69 12.66 -18.24
C GLU A 51 -1.48 11.25 -18.79
N LYS A 52 -1.75 11.05 -20.08
CA LYS A 52 -1.58 9.76 -20.74
C LYS A 52 -0.13 9.25 -20.72
N VAL A 53 0.85 10.11 -21.01
CA VAL A 53 2.27 9.72 -20.97
C VAL A 53 2.70 9.36 -19.55
N LYS A 54 2.24 10.10 -18.53
CA LYS A 54 2.52 9.77 -17.13
C LYS A 54 1.93 8.40 -16.75
N GLU A 55 0.71 8.10 -17.19
CA GLU A 55 0.08 6.79 -16.99
C GLU A 55 0.86 5.67 -17.69
N ASP A 56 1.26 5.85 -18.95
CA ASP A 56 2.05 4.88 -19.71
C ASP A 56 3.44 4.65 -19.08
N GLN A 57 4.10 5.71 -18.59
CA GLN A 57 5.40 5.60 -17.91
C GLN A 57 5.30 4.86 -16.58
N LEU A 58 4.25 5.12 -15.79
CA LEU A 58 3.92 4.36 -14.59
C LEU A 58 3.71 2.88 -14.92
N GLU A 59 2.89 2.59 -15.95
CA GLU A 59 2.65 1.22 -16.41
C GLU A 59 3.95 0.52 -16.85
N ARG A 60 4.83 1.22 -17.57
CA ARG A 60 6.15 0.69 -17.97
C ARG A 60 7.06 0.44 -16.78
N LEU A 61 7.13 1.36 -15.82
CA LEU A 61 7.92 1.19 -14.60
C LEU A 61 7.42 -0.04 -13.82
N PHE A 62 6.10 -0.20 -13.72
CA PHE A 62 5.49 -1.35 -13.06
C PHE A 62 5.75 -2.67 -13.77
N ASN A 63 5.69 -2.67 -15.11
CA ASN A 63 6.05 -3.84 -15.91
C ASN A 63 7.53 -4.20 -15.80
N LEU A 64 8.43 -3.21 -15.73
CA LEU A 64 9.86 -3.41 -15.49
C LEU A 64 10.15 -3.98 -14.09
N LEU A 65 9.43 -3.50 -13.08
CA LEU A 65 9.52 -3.99 -11.70
C LEU A 65 8.75 -5.29 -11.46
N GLN A 66 8.07 -5.82 -12.50
CA GLN A 66 7.21 -7.00 -12.48
C GLN A 66 6.11 -6.99 -11.40
N GLN A 67 5.77 -5.82 -10.83
CA GLN A 67 4.87 -5.73 -9.69
C GLN A 67 3.43 -6.13 -10.03
N PRO A 68 2.67 -6.69 -9.08
CA PRO A 68 1.28 -7.04 -9.31
C PRO A 68 0.42 -5.78 -9.45
N ILE A 69 -0.37 -5.71 -10.53
CA ILE A 69 -1.21 -4.54 -10.87
C ILE A 69 -2.08 -4.07 -9.69
N PRO A 70 -2.77 -4.95 -8.93
CA PRO A 70 -3.62 -4.51 -7.82
C PRO A 70 -2.86 -3.79 -6.70
N ALA A 71 -1.58 -4.09 -6.47
CA ALA A 71 -0.77 -3.39 -5.47
C ALA A 71 -0.51 -1.92 -5.84
N LEU A 72 -0.65 -1.58 -7.13
CA LEU A 72 -0.22 -0.30 -7.67
C LEU A 72 -1.37 0.55 -8.21
N SER A 73 -2.41 -0.10 -8.73
CA SER A 73 -3.46 0.55 -9.52
C SER A 73 -4.30 1.52 -8.70
N LYS A 74 -4.76 2.61 -9.34
CA LYS A 74 -5.75 3.53 -8.74
C LYS A 74 -7.14 2.89 -8.64
N GLU A 75 -7.46 1.99 -9.56
CA GLU A 75 -8.72 1.24 -9.62
C GLU A 75 -8.44 -0.26 -9.43
N LEU A 76 -9.17 -0.93 -8.53
CA LEU A 76 -9.08 -2.38 -8.33
C LEU A 76 -9.74 -3.11 -9.52
N LYS A 77 -9.04 -3.16 -10.65
CA LYS A 77 -9.48 -3.98 -11.80
C LYS A 77 -9.06 -5.43 -11.58
N SER A 78 -9.97 -6.36 -11.88
CA SER A 78 -9.67 -7.78 -11.98
C SER A 78 -8.73 -8.02 -13.17
N ALA A 79 -7.45 -7.69 -13.03
CA ALA A 79 -6.45 -8.13 -13.98
C ALA A 79 -6.28 -9.64 -13.79
N LYS A 80 -6.32 -10.42 -14.88
CA LYS A 80 -5.79 -11.79 -14.85
C LYS A 80 -4.31 -11.67 -14.50
N VAL A 81 -3.97 -11.89 -13.22
CA VAL A 81 -2.65 -11.59 -12.69
C VAL A 81 -1.65 -12.61 -13.25
N ALA A 82 -1.00 -12.25 -14.37
CA ALA A 82 0.02 -13.10 -14.97
C ALA A 82 1.25 -13.30 -14.05
N ASN A 83 1.46 -12.36 -13.11
CA ASN A 83 2.59 -12.32 -12.17
C ASN A 83 2.10 -12.16 -10.72
N ALA A 84 1.37 -13.13 -10.19
CA ALA A 84 0.86 -13.06 -8.81
C ALA A 84 1.96 -13.45 -7.80
N PHE A 85 2.29 -12.53 -6.89
CA PHE A 85 3.21 -12.69 -5.76
C PHE A 85 2.97 -11.56 -4.74
N PHE A 86 3.57 -11.65 -3.56
CA PHE A 86 3.41 -10.58 -2.57
C PHE A 86 4.17 -9.34 -3.02
N PRO A 87 3.52 -8.17 -3.11
CA PRO A 87 4.09 -7.00 -3.77
C PRO A 87 5.33 -6.49 -3.05
N ASP A 88 6.33 -6.04 -3.81
CA ASP A 88 7.48 -5.30 -3.28
C ASP A 88 7.14 -3.83 -3.03
N LEU A 89 6.16 -3.28 -3.76
CA LEU A 89 5.65 -1.92 -3.62
C LEU A 89 4.13 -1.92 -3.44
N LEU A 90 3.65 -1.18 -2.44
CA LEU A 90 2.24 -1.13 -2.07
C LEU A 90 1.73 0.30 -2.08
N ASN A 91 0.66 0.56 -2.83
CA ASN A 91 -0.06 1.83 -2.76
C ASN A 91 -0.88 1.91 -1.47
N ILE A 92 -0.60 2.92 -0.65
CA ILE A 92 -1.28 3.16 0.63
C ILE A 92 -2.12 4.44 0.65
N GLY A 93 -2.29 5.14 -0.48
CA GLY A 93 -3.03 6.39 -0.54
C GLY A 93 -2.35 7.42 -1.43
N LYS A 94 -2.34 8.69 -0.99
CA LYS A 94 -1.77 9.78 -1.77
C LYS A 94 -0.81 10.64 -0.96
N LEU A 95 0.05 11.32 -1.70
CA LEU A 95 0.99 12.31 -1.22
C LEU A 95 0.57 13.67 -1.81
N LYS A 96 0.55 14.72 -0.98
CA LYS A 96 0.46 16.12 -1.41
C LYS A 96 1.85 16.75 -1.24
N LEU A 97 2.29 17.56 -2.20
CA LEU A 97 3.59 18.22 -2.11
C LEU A 97 3.55 19.28 -0.99
N ASN A 98 4.50 19.27 -0.07
CA ASN A 98 4.50 20.14 1.12
C ASN A 98 4.48 21.65 0.79
N ILE A 99 5.04 22.03 -0.37
CA ILE A 99 5.06 23.42 -0.85
C ILE A 99 3.87 23.78 -1.75
N ASN A 100 3.08 22.79 -2.21
CA ASN A 100 1.92 23.00 -3.06
C ASN A 100 0.95 21.81 -2.99
N ASP A 101 -0.11 21.97 -2.20
CA ASP A 101 -1.10 20.93 -1.93
C ASP A 101 -1.96 20.52 -3.16
N ASP A 102 -1.93 21.31 -4.24
CA ASP A 102 -2.61 20.96 -5.49
C ASP A 102 -1.88 19.83 -6.23
N ILE A 103 -0.57 19.67 -6.00
CA ILE A 103 0.24 18.62 -6.61
C ILE A 103 0.09 17.35 -5.78
N LYS A 104 -0.62 16.37 -6.35
CA LYS A 104 -0.91 15.08 -5.72
C LYS A 104 -0.31 13.93 -6.52
N THR A 105 0.29 12.97 -5.82
CA THR A 105 0.80 11.73 -6.40
C THR A 105 0.39 10.53 -5.53
N ASP A 106 0.55 9.32 -6.04
CA ASP A 106 0.24 8.10 -5.29
C ASP A 106 1.34 7.82 -4.26
N ALA A 107 0.93 7.32 -3.09
CA ALA A 107 1.83 6.99 -1.98
C ALA A 107 2.22 5.51 -2.04
N PHE A 108 3.44 5.21 -2.49
CA PHE A 108 3.96 3.84 -2.54
C PHE A 108 4.91 3.56 -1.37
N LEU A 109 4.76 2.39 -0.75
CA LEU A 109 5.65 1.87 0.29
C LEU A 109 6.40 0.62 -0.18
N PRO A 110 7.72 0.55 0.01
CA PRO A 110 8.48 -0.68 -0.19
C PRO A 110 8.22 -1.65 0.95
N THR A 111 7.66 -2.82 0.65
CA THR A 111 7.31 -3.84 1.66
C THR A 111 8.53 -4.58 2.22
N SER A 112 9.68 -4.53 1.53
CA SER A 112 10.95 -5.09 2.04
C SER A 112 11.46 -4.40 3.31
N ASP A 113 11.09 -3.13 3.49
CA ASP A 113 11.69 -2.25 4.50
C ASP A 113 10.80 -2.10 5.74
N ILE A 114 9.56 -2.59 5.67
CA ILE A 114 8.54 -2.43 6.71
C ILE A 114 7.82 -3.76 6.92
N LYS A 115 7.38 -4.02 8.15
CA LYS A 115 6.63 -5.24 8.47
C LYS A 115 5.12 -5.02 8.40
N GLY A 116 4.71 -3.79 8.11
CA GLY A 116 3.31 -3.41 8.18
C GLY A 116 3.07 -1.92 8.04
N VAL A 117 1.79 -1.56 8.08
CA VAL A 117 1.27 -0.20 8.09
C VAL A 117 0.42 0.00 9.33
N THR A 118 0.61 1.12 10.01
CA THR A 118 -0.14 1.51 11.20
C THR A 118 -0.77 2.86 10.97
N TYR A 119 -2.08 2.97 11.16
CA TYR A 119 -2.75 4.25 11.32
C TYR A 119 -2.99 4.54 12.79
N VAL A 120 -2.61 5.75 13.19
CA VAL A 120 -2.97 6.33 14.48
C VAL A 120 -4.02 7.39 14.20
N TYR A 121 -5.16 7.31 14.87
CA TYR A 121 -6.32 8.15 14.62
C TYR A 121 -6.95 8.64 15.93
N ASP A 122 -7.76 9.69 15.86
CA ASP A 122 -8.61 10.11 16.98
C ASP A 122 -9.99 9.42 16.87
N LYS A 123 -10.64 9.14 18.01
CA LYS A 123 -11.87 8.30 18.14
C LYS A 123 -12.99 8.48 17.10
N ASP A 124 -13.09 9.63 16.44
CA ASP A 124 -14.18 9.96 15.52
C ASP A 124 -13.79 9.79 14.03
N SER A 125 -13.06 8.73 13.67
CA SER A 125 -12.62 8.51 12.28
C SER A 125 -12.68 7.05 11.83
N ASP A 126 -13.44 6.79 10.77
CA ASP A 126 -13.50 5.48 10.10
C ASP A 126 -12.45 5.31 8.99
N LEU A 127 -11.83 6.42 8.58
CA LEU A 127 -10.80 6.52 7.56
C LEU A 127 -9.66 5.48 7.69
N PRO A 128 -9.06 5.25 8.89
CA PRO A 128 -8.02 4.24 9.04
C PRO A 128 -8.50 2.84 8.66
N PHE A 129 -9.71 2.46 9.06
CA PHE A 129 -10.24 1.13 8.79
C PHE A 129 -10.49 0.91 7.31
N PHE A 130 -11.08 1.88 6.61
CA PHE A 130 -11.26 1.77 5.16
C PHE A 130 -9.92 1.68 4.43
N SER A 131 -8.92 2.45 4.88
CA SER A 131 -7.58 2.44 4.30
C SER A 131 -6.90 1.09 4.44
N LEU A 132 -6.94 0.48 5.63
CA LEU A 132 -6.36 -0.84 5.87
C LEU A 132 -7.10 -1.94 5.09
N GLN A 133 -8.43 -1.88 4.96
CA GLN A 133 -9.19 -2.83 4.14
C GLN A 133 -8.78 -2.75 2.68
N ASN A 134 -8.61 -1.54 2.15
CA ASN A 134 -8.10 -1.33 0.81
C ASN A 134 -6.70 -1.93 0.63
N ILE A 135 -5.80 -1.69 1.58
CA ILE A 135 -4.46 -2.27 1.55
C ILE A 135 -4.51 -3.81 1.59
N ALA A 136 -5.35 -4.38 2.46
CA ALA A 136 -5.52 -5.83 2.58
C ALA A 136 -6.03 -6.46 1.27
N ILE A 137 -7.02 -5.84 0.62
CA ILE A 137 -7.57 -6.31 -0.66
C ILE A 137 -6.52 -6.20 -1.78
N ARG A 138 -5.73 -5.13 -1.81
CA ARG A 138 -4.62 -4.99 -2.76
C ARG A 138 -3.63 -6.15 -2.62
N ILE A 139 -3.28 -6.52 -1.40
CA ILE A 139 -2.42 -7.67 -1.13
C ILE A 139 -3.11 -8.98 -1.57
N LEU A 140 -4.36 -9.20 -1.18
CA LEU A 140 -5.14 -10.40 -1.51
C LEU A 140 -5.22 -10.62 -3.03
N LEU A 141 -5.46 -9.55 -3.80
CA LEU A 141 -5.54 -9.60 -5.25
C LEU A 141 -4.16 -9.71 -5.93
N SER A 142 -3.09 -9.37 -5.23
CA SER A 142 -1.71 -9.45 -5.74
C SER A 142 -1.12 -10.84 -5.61
N VAL A 143 -1.52 -11.57 -4.57
CA VAL A 143 -1.02 -12.90 -4.24
C VAL A 143 -1.87 -13.99 -4.94
N PRO A 144 -1.31 -15.16 -5.32
CA PRO A 144 -2.10 -16.22 -5.93
C PRO A 144 -3.26 -16.69 -5.03
N VAL A 145 -4.36 -17.15 -5.64
CA VAL A 145 -5.52 -17.71 -4.93
C VAL A 145 -5.09 -18.83 -3.99
N GLY A 146 -5.57 -18.78 -2.74
CA GLY A 146 -5.22 -19.74 -1.69
C GLY A 146 -3.82 -19.56 -1.10
N LYS A 147 -3.07 -18.52 -1.49
CA LYS A 147 -1.73 -18.22 -0.95
C LYS A 147 -1.70 -16.98 -0.06
N CYS A 148 -2.86 -16.41 0.29
CA CYS A 148 -2.99 -15.31 1.22
C CYS A 148 -4.17 -15.60 2.16
N HIS A 149 -3.96 -15.37 3.46
CA HIS A 149 -4.97 -15.50 4.50
C HIS A 149 -5.03 -14.21 5.31
N LEU A 150 -6.24 -13.73 5.58
CA LEU A 150 -6.47 -12.56 6.42
C LEU A 150 -6.83 -12.98 7.84
N THR A 151 -6.12 -12.49 8.84
CA THR A 151 -6.52 -12.63 10.25
C THR A 151 -7.00 -11.27 10.73
N ILE A 152 -8.30 -11.15 10.96
CA ILE A 152 -8.96 -9.95 11.45
C ILE A 152 -9.08 -10.05 12.97
N ILE A 153 -8.54 -9.07 13.66
CA ILE A 153 -8.53 -8.98 15.12
C ILE A 153 -9.30 -7.72 15.47
N ASP A 154 -10.51 -7.90 16.00
CA ASP A 154 -11.43 -6.80 16.27
C ASP A 154 -12.40 -7.20 17.38
N GLU A 155 -12.37 -6.47 18.50
CA GLU A 155 -13.25 -6.72 19.66
C GLU A 155 -14.74 -6.55 19.33
N ASN A 156 -15.05 -5.87 18.22
CA ASN A 156 -16.39 -5.73 17.69
C ASN A 156 -16.75 -6.81 16.66
N SER A 157 -16.17 -8.01 16.76
CA SER A 157 -16.47 -9.16 15.87
C SER A 157 -16.32 -8.83 14.38
N GLY A 158 -15.28 -8.09 14.02
CA GLY A 158 -14.95 -7.72 12.64
C GLY A 158 -15.74 -6.55 12.06
N GLN A 159 -16.63 -5.91 12.83
CA GLN A 159 -17.42 -4.76 12.37
C GLN A 159 -16.55 -3.57 11.96
N SER A 160 -15.38 -3.38 12.58
CA SER A 160 -14.42 -2.34 12.17
C SER A 160 -13.96 -2.53 10.72
N PHE A 161 -14.01 -3.77 10.20
CA PHE A 161 -13.58 -4.14 8.86
C PHE A 161 -14.72 -4.72 8.01
N LEU A 162 -15.93 -4.15 8.16
CA LEU A 162 -17.16 -4.67 7.56
C LEU A 162 -17.10 -4.88 6.03
N SER A 163 -16.31 -4.10 5.29
CA SER A 163 -16.19 -4.23 3.84
C SER A 163 -15.53 -5.56 3.43
N LEU A 164 -14.88 -6.26 4.36
CA LEU A 164 -14.29 -7.59 4.16
C LEU A 164 -15.28 -8.73 4.46
N SER A 165 -16.47 -8.46 4.98
CA SER A 165 -17.46 -9.49 5.36
C SER A 165 -17.95 -10.35 4.19
N GLY A 166 -17.81 -9.87 2.94
CA GLY A 166 -18.15 -10.60 1.73
C GLY A 166 -17.07 -11.58 1.25
N LEU A 167 -15.92 -11.67 1.94
CA LEU A 167 -14.85 -12.60 1.62
C LEU A 167 -15.22 -14.03 2.01
N ASP A 168 -14.69 -15.01 1.27
CA ASP A 168 -14.86 -16.44 1.57
C ASP A 168 -14.32 -16.75 2.98
N SER A 169 -15.01 -17.62 3.74
CA SER A 169 -14.55 -18.03 5.07
C SER A 169 -13.20 -18.76 5.04
N ASP A 170 -12.84 -19.34 3.89
CA ASP A 170 -11.54 -20.02 3.74
C ASP A 170 -10.36 -19.05 3.59
N ILE A 171 -10.61 -17.76 3.33
CA ILE A 171 -9.56 -16.75 3.14
C ILE A 171 -9.39 -15.81 4.32
N HIS A 172 -10.25 -15.92 5.35
CA HIS A 172 -10.12 -15.09 6.54
C HIS A 172 -10.52 -15.76 7.85
N THR A 173 -10.04 -15.23 8.96
CA THR A 173 -10.43 -15.62 10.31
C THR A 173 -10.66 -14.37 11.14
N ILE A 174 -11.70 -14.38 11.97
CA ILE A 174 -12.01 -13.29 12.90
C ILE A 174 -11.67 -13.74 14.32
N ILE A 175 -10.95 -12.89 15.05
CA ILE A 175 -10.62 -13.05 16.46
C ILE A 175 -11.17 -11.81 17.19
N ASP A 176 -12.14 -12.01 18.07
CA ASP A 176 -12.77 -10.93 18.85
C ASP A 176 -12.53 -11.05 20.36
N ASP A 177 -11.85 -12.11 20.80
CA ASP A 177 -11.42 -12.31 22.18
C ASP A 177 -9.92 -12.07 22.37
N ALA A 178 -9.56 -11.23 23.34
CA ALA A 178 -8.18 -10.86 23.63
C ALA A 178 -7.31 -12.05 24.10
N LYS A 179 -7.88 -13.02 24.81
CA LYS A 179 -7.13 -14.22 25.25
C LYS A 179 -6.89 -15.16 24.08
N GLU A 180 -7.86 -15.27 23.18
CA GLU A 180 -7.72 -15.98 21.93
C GLU A 180 -6.62 -15.36 21.06
N LEU A 181 -6.58 -14.02 20.96
CA LEU A 181 -5.51 -13.31 20.27
C LEU A 181 -4.14 -13.69 20.84
N GLU A 182 -3.96 -13.56 22.16
CA GLU A 182 -2.68 -13.87 22.81
C GLU A 182 -2.26 -15.32 22.54
N THR A 183 -3.19 -16.25 22.69
CA THR A 183 -2.97 -17.68 22.42
C THR A 183 -2.54 -17.90 20.97
N ASN A 184 -3.20 -17.23 20.02
CA ASN A 184 -2.90 -17.32 18.60
C ASN A 184 -1.56 -16.69 18.25
N LEU A 185 -1.18 -15.53 18.81
CA LEU A 185 0.12 -14.91 18.61
C LEU A 185 1.26 -15.80 19.13
N ILE A 186 1.13 -16.38 20.32
CA ILE A 186 2.14 -17.29 20.89
C ILE A 186 2.26 -18.56 20.05
N LYS A 187 1.13 -19.12 19.60
CA LYS A 187 1.11 -20.29 18.71
C LYS A 187 1.78 -19.96 17.38
N LEU A 188 1.42 -18.84 16.77
CA LEU A 188 1.98 -18.35 15.51
C LEU A 188 3.49 -18.12 15.62
N GLN A 189 3.96 -17.58 16.73
CA GLN A 189 5.39 -17.38 16.98
C GLN A 189 6.16 -18.71 16.96
N LYS A 190 5.60 -19.77 17.56
CA LYS A 190 6.18 -21.12 17.57
C LYS A 190 6.15 -21.76 16.18
N THR A 191 5.02 -21.68 15.48
CA THR A 191 4.88 -22.26 14.13
C THR A 191 5.77 -21.54 13.13
N THR A 192 5.82 -20.21 13.17
CA THR A 192 6.72 -19.36 12.38
C THR A 192 8.18 -19.77 12.56
N SER A 193 8.63 -19.87 13.81
CA SER A 193 10.02 -20.28 14.10
C SER A 193 10.32 -21.68 13.54
N SER A 194 9.40 -22.63 13.70
CA SER A 194 9.57 -23.99 13.17
C SER A 194 9.58 -24.01 11.64
N PHE A 195 8.70 -23.25 11.00
CA PHE A 195 8.61 -23.17 9.54
C PHE A 195 9.88 -22.56 8.96
N ILE A 196 10.34 -21.43 9.51
CA ILE A 196 11.59 -20.80 9.09
C ILE A 196 12.76 -21.77 9.22
N PHE A 197 12.86 -22.51 10.32
CA PHE A 197 13.96 -23.45 10.50
C PHE A 197 13.93 -24.63 9.50
N LYS A 198 12.76 -25.21 9.25
CA LYS A 198 12.61 -26.43 8.42
C LYS A 198 12.58 -26.14 6.92
N GLU A 199 11.77 -25.17 6.54
CA GLU A 199 11.41 -24.91 5.15
C GLU A 199 12.30 -23.85 4.51
N ILE A 200 12.52 -22.73 5.21
CA ILE A 200 13.28 -21.61 4.64
C ILE A 200 14.77 -21.75 4.87
N GLY A 201 15.21 -21.81 6.13
CA GLY A 201 16.60 -21.92 6.54
C GLY A 201 17.52 -21.02 5.74
N ASN A 202 18.55 -21.62 5.15
CA ASN A 202 19.46 -20.99 4.19
C ASN A 202 19.13 -21.37 2.73
N LYS A 203 18.00 -22.05 2.49
CA LYS A 203 17.59 -22.54 1.16
C LYS A 203 16.95 -21.44 0.31
N TYR A 204 16.26 -20.51 0.96
CA TYR A 204 15.54 -19.40 0.34
C TYR A 204 15.86 -18.10 1.09
N LYS A 205 15.90 -16.99 0.37
CA LYS A 205 16.12 -15.64 0.92
C LYS A 205 14.97 -15.24 1.83
N ASP A 206 13.74 -15.42 1.35
CA ASP A 206 12.50 -14.97 1.97
C ASP A 206 11.31 -15.87 1.56
N PHE A 207 10.13 -15.55 2.11
CA PHE A 207 8.91 -16.31 1.85
C PHE A 207 8.42 -16.19 0.40
N ASN A 208 8.66 -15.04 -0.25
CA ASN A 208 8.32 -14.81 -1.65
C ASN A 208 9.08 -15.80 -2.55
N GLU A 209 10.40 -15.93 -2.35
CA GLU A 209 11.21 -16.90 -3.09
C GLU A 209 10.76 -18.35 -2.82
N TYR A 210 10.42 -18.66 -1.57
CA TYR A 210 9.90 -19.98 -1.20
C TYR A 210 8.63 -20.33 -1.98
N LEU A 211 7.63 -19.44 -2.02
CA LEU A 211 6.36 -19.72 -2.71
C LEU A 211 6.51 -19.81 -4.23
N LEU A 212 7.37 -19.00 -4.83
CA LEU A 212 7.65 -19.07 -6.27
C LEU A 212 8.19 -20.45 -6.68
N LYS A 213 9.00 -21.06 -5.82
CA LYS A 213 9.62 -22.38 -6.05
C LYS A 213 8.75 -23.55 -5.58
N ASN A 214 7.82 -23.33 -4.63
CA ASN A 214 6.99 -24.37 -4.00
C ASN A 214 5.48 -24.13 -4.19
N LYS A 215 5.06 -23.90 -5.44
CA LYS A 215 3.67 -23.49 -5.77
C LYS A 215 2.56 -24.42 -5.25
N LYS A 216 2.87 -25.70 -5.01
CA LYS A 216 1.89 -26.73 -4.60
C LYS A 216 1.72 -26.86 -3.08
N GLU A 217 2.58 -26.25 -2.27
CA GLU A 217 2.54 -26.36 -0.81
C GLU A 217 1.39 -25.57 -0.20
N ASP A 218 0.71 -26.11 0.80
CA ASP A 218 -0.45 -25.47 1.45
C ASP A 218 -0.01 -24.45 2.51
N VAL A 219 0.81 -23.48 2.08
CA VAL A 219 1.34 -22.40 2.93
C VAL A 219 0.96 -21.07 2.30
N CYS A 220 0.51 -20.13 3.12
CA CYS A 220 0.02 -18.82 2.71
C CYS A 220 0.77 -17.68 3.41
N PHE A 221 0.78 -16.51 2.76
CA PHE A 221 1.02 -15.24 3.42
C PHE A 221 -0.09 -14.99 4.44
N ASN A 222 0.27 -14.45 5.59
CA ASN A 222 -0.69 -14.07 6.62
C ASN A 222 -0.67 -12.56 6.80
N VAL A 223 -1.81 -11.91 6.53
CA VAL A 223 -2.00 -10.48 6.73
C VAL A 223 -2.89 -10.29 7.96
N PHE A 224 -2.37 -9.60 8.97
CA PHE A 224 -3.09 -9.33 10.21
C PHE A 224 -3.71 -7.94 10.14
N LEU A 225 -5.03 -7.85 10.21
CA LEU A 225 -5.74 -6.59 10.40
C LEU A 225 -6.14 -6.49 11.86
N VAL A 226 -5.77 -5.40 12.52
CA VAL A 226 -6.01 -5.23 13.96
C VAL A 226 -6.63 -3.87 14.23
N SER A 227 -7.77 -3.86 14.88
CA SER A 227 -8.42 -2.67 15.41
C SER A 227 -8.28 -2.61 16.94
N GLY A 228 -7.76 -1.48 17.42
CA GLY A 228 -7.63 -1.23 18.85
C GLY A 228 -6.49 -2.00 19.52
N GLN A 229 -6.02 -1.46 20.65
CA GLN A 229 -4.87 -2.00 21.38
C GLN A 229 -5.24 -2.82 22.61
N SER A 230 -6.50 -2.75 23.05
CA SER A 230 -7.04 -3.44 24.24
C SER A 230 -6.84 -4.95 24.17
N CYS A 231 -6.67 -5.48 22.96
CA CYS A 231 -6.40 -6.88 22.72
C CYS A 231 -4.97 -7.33 23.06
N PHE A 232 -3.99 -6.42 23.28
CA PHE A 232 -2.59 -6.78 23.53
C PHE A 232 -2.19 -6.75 25.01
N THR A 233 -1.93 -7.93 25.58
CA THR A 233 -1.24 -8.10 26.87
C THR A 233 0.29 -7.97 26.72
N ALA A 234 1.04 -7.89 27.82
CA ALA A 234 2.51 -7.85 27.79
C ALA A 234 3.13 -9.08 27.10
N ASP A 235 2.57 -10.27 27.32
CA ASP A 235 3.01 -11.50 26.64
C ASP A 235 2.65 -11.47 25.15
N GLY A 236 1.47 -10.93 24.81
CA GLY A 236 1.08 -10.65 23.43
C GLY A 236 2.05 -9.71 22.71
N ILE A 237 2.48 -8.61 23.35
CA ILE A 237 3.47 -7.67 22.82
C ILE A 237 4.83 -8.36 22.61
N ASN A 238 5.27 -9.19 23.56
CA ASN A 238 6.50 -9.96 23.43
C ASN A 238 6.46 -10.97 22.28
N ALA A 239 5.32 -11.64 22.07
CA ALA A 239 5.10 -12.51 20.92
C ALA A 239 5.16 -11.69 19.62
N LEU A 240 4.47 -10.54 19.57
CA LEU A 240 4.45 -9.64 18.41
C LEU A 240 5.85 -9.15 18.02
N LYS A 241 6.68 -8.73 18.99
CA LYS A 241 8.09 -8.34 18.74
C LYS A 241 8.88 -9.45 18.04
N LYS A 242 8.70 -10.70 18.46
CA LYS A 242 9.36 -11.86 17.84
C LYS A 242 8.79 -12.17 16.45
N LEU A 243 7.51 -11.95 16.24
CA LEU A 243 6.89 -12.09 14.91
C LEU A 243 7.45 -11.04 13.94
N PHE A 244 7.58 -9.77 14.35
CA PHE A 244 8.19 -8.73 13.52
C PHE A 244 9.60 -9.10 13.06
N SER A 245 10.44 -9.64 13.96
CA SER A 245 11.81 -10.05 13.62
C SER A 245 11.89 -11.15 12.56
N ASN A 246 10.79 -11.87 12.33
CA ASN A 246 10.69 -13.01 11.43
C ASN A 246 9.72 -12.79 10.26
N ALA A 247 9.09 -11.62 10.18
CA ALA A 247 7.93 -11.38 9.32
C ALA A 247 8.22 -11.66 7.83
N ASP A 248 9.30 -11.12 7.26
CA ASP A 248 9.65 -11.33 5.84
C ASP A 248 9.91 -12.80 5.51
N LYS A 249 10.53 -13.51 6.46
CA LYS A 249 10.81 -14.94 6.30
C LYS A 249 9.55 -15.76 6.46
N ALA A 250 8.62 -15.38 7.32
CA ALA A 250 7.41 -16.15 7.55
C ALA A 250 6.21 -15.73 6.70
N GLY A 251 6.37 -14.75 5.81
CA GLY A 251 5.28 -14.24 5.00
C GLY A 251 4.20 -13.56 5.85
N LEU A 252 4.61 -12.81 6.88
CA LEU A 252 3.71 -12.08 7.76
C LEU A 252 3.70 -10.59 7.41
N PHE A 253 2.51 -9.99 7.38
CA PHE A 253 2.36 -8.54 7.21
C PHE A 253 1.29 -8.00 8.15
N PHE A 254 1.51 -6.84 8.75
CA PHE A 254 0.66 -6.31 9.81
C PHE A 254 0.00 -4.98 9.42
N LEU A 255 -1.29 -4.84 9.68
CA LEU A 255 -2.13 -3.70 9.37
C LEU A 255 -2.84 -3.27 10.65
N PHE A 256 -2.39 -2.18 11.27
CA PHE A 256 -2.89 -1.73 12.57
C PHE A 256 -3.68 -0.43 12.46
N ALA A 257 -4.80 -0.36 13.18
CA ALA A 257 -5.50 0.88 13.48
C ALA A 257 -5.57 1.05 15.00
N PHE A 258 -4.96 2.11 15.52
CA PHE A 258 -5.00 2.43 16.95
C PHE A 258 -5.53 3.83 17.23
N ASP A 259 -6.43 3.96 18.19
CA ASP A 259 -6.75 5.25 18.78
C ASP A 259 -5.49 5.86 19.41
N LYS A 260 -5.30 7.16 19.21
CA LYS A 260 -4.10 7.88 19.62
C LYS A 260 -3.90 7.87 21.12
N ASN A 261 -4.94 8.22 21.87
CA ASN A 261 -4.85 8.31 23.33
C ASN A 261 -4.58 6.93 23.92
N GLU A 262 -5.26 5.93 23.37
CA GLU A 262 -5.03 4.55 23.69
C GLU A 262 -3.55 4.16 23.46
N LEU A 263 -3.04 4.28 22.24
CA LEU A 263 -1.66 3.90 21.92
C LEU A 263 -0.61 4.64 22.76
N GLU A 264 -0.88 5.89 23.12
CA GLU A 264 -0.02 6.67 24.01
C GLU A 264 0.07 6.11 25.44
N ASN A 265 -0.97 5.42 25.91
CA ASN A 265 -0.98 4.76 27.21
C ASN A 265 -0.22 3.42 27.21
N ASN A 266 0.10 2.85 26.04
CA ASN A 266 0.88 1.61 25.92
C ASN A 266 2.22 1.87 25.19
N LEU A 267 3.18 2.42 25.94
CA LEU A 267 4.50 2.80 25.40
C LEU A 267 5.25 1.63 24.75
N GLU A 268 5.14 0.43 25.31
CA GLU A 268 5.85 -0.75 24.81
C GLU A 268 5.30 -1.18 23.43
N LEU A 269 3.98 -1.19 23.28
CA LEU A 269 3.34 -1.45 21.98
C LEU A 269 3.69 -0.35 20.98
N LYS A 270 3.59 0.93 21.40
CA LYS A 270 3.92 2.09 20.57
C LYS A 270 5.35 2.02 20.02
N GLU A 271 6.34 1.70 20.85
CA GLU A 271 7.72 1.54 20.43
C GLU A 271 7.88 0.36 19.46
N SER A 272 7.31 -0.80 19.79
CA SER A 272 7.37 -1.98 18.94
C SER A 272 6.80 -1.72 17.54
N VAL A 273 5.66 -1.03 17.47
CA VAL A 273 4.99 -0.70 16.21
C VAL A 273 5.80 0.33 15.42
N LYS A 274 6.28 1.41 16.05
CA LYS A 274 7.12 2.43 15.39
C LYS A 274 8.43 1.90 14.86
N SER A 275 9.05 0.94 15.53
CA SER A 275 10.33 0.35 15.09
C SER A 275 10.19 -0.65 13.94
N ASN A 276 8.98 -1.12 13.63
CA ASN A 276 8.78 -2.20 12.65
C ASN A 276 7.80 -1.87 11.51
N THR A 277 6.90 -0.91 11.70
CA THR A 277 5.84 -0.58 10.73
C THR A 277 5.95 0.86 10.25
N PHE A 278 5.40 1.14 9.07
CA PHE A 278 5.15 2.51 8.64
C PHE A 278 3.94 3.07 9.41
N VAL A 279 4.16 4.07 10.24
CA VAL A 279 3.14 4.68 11.10
C VAL A 279 2.71 6.01 10.51
N CYS A 280 1.43 6.15 10.18
CA CYS A 280 0.79 7.40 9.80
C CYS A 280 -0.09 7.88 10.95
N ASP A 281 0.27 9.00 11.56
CA ASP A 281 -0.62 9.71 12.48
C ASP A 281 -1.54 10.62 11.67
N LEU A 282 -2.80 10.17 11.51
CA LEU A 282 -3.82 10.88 10.73
C LEU A 282 -4.28 12.16 11.44
N SER A 283 -4.09 12.28 12.76
CA SER A 283 -4.44 13.49 13.51
C SER A 283 -3.46 14.64 13.26
N THR A 284 -2.19 14.31 12.96
CA THR A 284 -1.13 15.30 12.74
C THR A 284 -0.61 15.34 11.31
N GLU A 285 -1.07 14.43 10.45
CA GLU A 285 -0.53 14.16 9.11
C GLU A 285 0.97 13.83 9.10
N ILE A 286 1.54 13.43 10.24
CA ILE A 286 2.95 13.06 10.37
C ILE A 286 3.09 11.55 10.16
N SER A 287 4.05 11.18 9.33
CA SER A 287 4.41 9.78 9.10
C SER A 287 5.75 9.44 9.75
N SER A 288 5.92 8.19 10.16
CA SER A 288 7.20 7.68 10.65
C SER A 288 7.44 6.25 10.18
N SER A 289 8.69 5.92 9.95
CA SER A 289 9.12 4.67 9.33
C SER A 289 10.44 4.21 9.97
N PRO A 290 10.65 2.89 10.08
CA PRO A 290 11.96 2.32 10.39
C PRO A 290 13.01 2.72 9.35
N ASN A 291 12.60 2.94 8.10
CA ASN A 291 13.47 3.45 7.05
C ASN A 291 13.52 4.99 7.09
N LYS A 292 14.71 5.53 7.40
CA LYS A 292 14.95 6.98 7.53
C LYS A 292 14.74 7.75 6.22
N GLU A 293 14.97 7.14 5.06
CA GLU A 293 14.74 7.79 3.78
C GLU A 293 13.24 7.98 3.52
N LEU A 294 12.40 7.01 3.91
CA LEU A 294 10.94 7.17 3.83
C LEU A 294 10.46 8.33 4.72
N ASN A 295 11.05 8.51 5.90
CA ASN A 295 10.71 9.66 6.77
C ASN A 295 10.98 11.00 6.10
N LYS A 296 12.06 11.09 5.31
CA LYS A 296 12.40 12.30 4.57
C LYS A 296 11.35 12.58 3.48
N TRP A 297 11.02 11.56 2.69
CA TRP A 297 10.04 11.66 1.62
C TRP A 297 8.65 12.05 2.11
N PHE A 298 8.15 11.36 3.15
CA PHE A 298 6.77 11.48 3.63
C PHE A 298 6.51 12.63 4.62
N ASN A 299 7.54 13.37 5.05
CA ASN A 299 7.37 14.51 5.95
C ASN A 299 8.04 15.80 5.49
N GLN A 300 9.11 15.73 4.69
CA GLN A 300 9.83 16.93 4.24
C GLN A 300 9.39 17.34 2.83
N ILE A 301 9.31 16.38 1.93
CA ILE A 301 9.00 16.62 0.51
C ILE A 301 7.49 16.60 0.32
N TYR A 302 6.83 15.58 0.85
CA TYR A 302 5.40 15.38 0.75
C TYR A 302 4.77 15.29 2.13
N ILE A 303 3.46 15.48 2.17
CA ILE A 303 2.59 15.16 3.30
C ILE A 303 1.67 14.03 2.84
N TYR A 304 1.55 12.99 3.65
CA TYR A 304 0.65 11.88 3.37
C TYR A 304 -0.79 12.23 3.70
N PHE A 305 -1.72 11.79 2.86
CA PHE A 305 -3.14 11.82 3.17
C PHE A 305 -3.88 10.64 2.55
N VAL A 306 -4.96 10.21 3.21
CA VAL A 306 -5.86 9.21 2.67
C VAL A 306 -6.88 9.89 1.75
N CYS A 307 -7.06 9.36 0.54
CA CYS A 307 -8.04 9.88 -0.39
C CYS A 307 -9.36 9.10 -0.26
N GLU A 308 -10.39 9.72 0.32
CA GLU A 308 -11.71 9.10 0.54
C GLU A 308 -12.37 8.59 -0.76
N LYS A 309 -12.13 9.26 -1.89
CA LYS A 309 -12.73 8.90 -3.20
C LYS A 309 -12.15 7.64 -3.86
N ALA A 310 -11.09 7.05 -3.31
CA ALA A 310 -10.49 5.80 -3.81
C ALA A 310 -10.96 4.56 -3.04
N LEU A 311 -11.89 4.74 -2.10
CA LEU A 311 -12.49 3.67 -1.30
C LEU A 311 -13.79 3.26 -2.00
N PHE A 312 -13.83 2.03 -2.54
CA PHE A 312 -15.01 1.37 -3.12
C PHE A 312 -16.07 2.28 -3.79
N ASN A 313 -15.86 2.59 -5.07
CA ASN A 313 -16.98 2.82 -6.00
C ASN A 313 -17.10 1.60 -6.92
#